data_AF-A0A818N269-F1
#
_entry.id   AF-A0A818N269-F1
#
_cell.length_a   1.000
_cell.length_b   1.000
_cell.length_c   1.000
_cell.angle_alpha   90.00
_cell.angle_beta   90.00
_cell.angle_gamma   90.00
#
_symmetry.space_group_name_H-M   'P 1'
#
loop_
_entity.id
_entity.type
_entity.pdbx_description
1 polymer ?
#
loop_
_entity_poly.entity_id
_entity_poly.type
_entity_poly.pdbx_seq_one_letter_code
_entity_poly.pdbx_strand_id
1 'polypeptide(L)' 'MAEKLNDFASRLSKGAPKGLGLGVKLLVGASAAIYGVYRSMFTVEGGHRAIIFNRIGGVDLNTIYIEGLHFR' A
#
# COMPACT_ATOMS: atom_id res chain seq x y z
N MET A 1 -10.86 0.84 -23.16
CA MET A 1 -9.77 1.29 -22.25
C MET A 1 -8.56 0.35 -22.26
N ALA A 2 -8.76 -0.98 -22.21
CA ALA A 2 -7.66 -1.95 -22.28
C ALA A 2 -6.79 -1.82 -23.54
N GLU A 3 -7.38 -1.53 -24.70
CA GLU A 3 -6.62 -1.30 -25.93
C GLU A 3 -5.67 -0.10 -25.84
N LYS A 4 -6.10 1.02 -25.22
CA LYS A 4 -5.24 2.20 -25.02
C LYS A 4 -4.07 1.91 -24.09
N LEU A 5 -4.26 1.04 -23.10
CA LEU A 5 -3.20 0.60 -22.18
C LEU A 5 -2.20 -0.32 -22.89
N ASN A 6 -2.68 -1.25 -23.71
CA ASN A 6 -1.84 -2.13 -24.50
C ASN A 6 -1.03 -1.35 -25.55
N ASP A 7 -1.65 -0.35 -26.18
CA ASP A 7 -0.98 0.48 -27.18
C ASP A 7 0.08 1.40 -26.55
N PHE A 8 -0.21 1.95 -25.36
CA PHE A 8 0.77 2.66 -24.54
C PHE A 8 1.93 1.76 -24.10
N ALA A 9 1.64 0.55 -23.63
CA ALA A 9 2.65 -0.43 -23.24
C ALA A 9 3.53 -0.87 -24.42
N SER A 10 2.95 -1.04 -25.63
CA SER A 10 3.69 -1.41 -26.84
C SER A 10 4.63 -0.29 -27.30
N ARG A 11 4.20 0.97 -27.18
CA ARG A 11 5.04 2.14 -27.49
C ARG A 11 6.16 2.32 -26.48
N LEU A 12 5.88 2.03 -25.21
CA LEU A 12 6.90 2.01 -24.16
C LEU A 12 7.91 0.88 -24.39
N SER A 13 7.49 -0.30 -24.85
CA SER A 13 8.40 -1.44 -25.06
C SER A 13 9.24 -1.33 -26.34
N LYS A 14 8.72 -0.70 -27.41
CA LYS A 14 9.42 -0.59 -28.71
C LYS A 14 10.57 0.43 -28.73
N GLY A 15 10.66 1.34 -27.75
CA GLY A 15 11.70 2.38 -27.67
C GLY A 15 12.39 2.50 -26.31
N ALA A 16 12.11 1.58 -25.37
CA ALA A 16 12.63 1.66 -24.02
C ALA A 16 14.14 1.32 -23.95
N PRO A 17 14.96 2.15 -23.27
CA PRO A 17 16.33 1.77 -22.95
C PRO A 17 16.34 0.49 -22.09
N LYS A 18 17.38 -0.34 -22.21
CA LYS A 18 17.52 -1.67 -21.58
C LYS A 18 17.28 -1.71 -20.05
N GLY A 19 17.26 -0.56 -19.37
CA GLY A 19 16.98 -0.43 -17.93
C GLY A 19 15.53 -0.04 -17.56
N LEU A 20 14.68 0.33 -18.51
CA LEU A 20 13.34 0.85 -18.20
C LEU A 20 12.44 -0.22 -17.57
N GLY A 21 12.54 -1.48 -18.01
CA GLY A 21 11.80 -2.59 -17.40
C GLY A 21 12.19 -2.83 -15.93
N LEU A 22 13.46 -2.65 -15.58
CA LEU A 22 13.92 -2.74 -14.19
C LEU A 22 13.44 -1.53 -13.38
N GLY A 23 13.52 -0.32 -13.95
CA GLY A 23 13.05 0.91 -13.32
C GLY A 23 11.55 0.87 -13.00
N VAL A 24 10.73 0.40 -13.94
CA VAL A 24 9.28 0.25 -13.73
C VAL A 24 8.99 -0.79 -12.64
N LYS A 25 9.68 -1.93 -12.63
CA LYS A 25 9.50 -2.95 -11.58
C LYS A 25 9.88 -2.43 -10.20
N LEU A 26 10.98 -1.68 -10.09
CA LEU A 26 11.39 -1.08 -8.83
C LEU A 26 10.40 -0.02 -8.35
N LEU A 27 9.90 0.82 -9.25
CA LEU A 27 8.88 1.82 -8.92
C LEU A 27 7.56 1.18 -8.46
N VAL A 28 7.11 0.13 -9.15
CA VAL A 28 5.93 -0.63 -8.75
C VAL A 28 6.15 -1.31 -7.40
N GLY A 29 7.30 -1.95 -7.19
CA GLY A 29 7.64 -2.58 -5.91
C GLY A 29 7.70 -1.57 -4.76
N ALA A 30 8.37 -0.44 -4.96
CA ALA A 30 8.50 0.62 -3.95
C ALA A 30 7.15 1.26 -3.61
N SER A 31 6.33 1.56 -4.62
CA SER A 31 4.98 2.11 -4.39
C SER A 31 4.08 1.12 -3.64
N ALA A 32 4.13 -0.17 -3.98
CA ALA A 32 3.40 -1.20 -3.24
C ALA A 32 3.86 -1.30 -1.77
N ALA A 33 5.17 -1.21 -1.52
CA ALA A 33 5.72 -1.24 -0.16
C ALA A 33 5.26 -0.02 0.66
N ILE A 34 5.39 1.20 0.12
CA ILE A 34 4.93 2.44 0.79
C ILE A 34 3.43 2.37 1.08
N TYR A 35 2.64 1.89 0.11
CA TYR A 35 1.20 1.72 0.28
C TYR A 35 0.84 0.70 1.36
N GLY A 36 1.61 -0.39 1.46
CA GLY A 36 1.47 -1.39 2.51
C GLY A 36 1.70 -0.80 3.89
N VAL A 37 2.78 -0.05 4.08
CA VAL A 37 3.10 0.64 5.34
C VAL A 37 2.03 1.68 5.68
N TYR A 38 1.61 2.48 4.69
CA TYR A 38 0.57 3.48 4.91
C TYR A 38 -0.75 2.85 5.38
N ARG A 39 -1.13 1.69 4.83
CA ARG A 39 -2.35 0.97 5.24
C ARG A 39 -2.23 0.20 6.55
N SER A 40 -1.02 -0.07 7.04
CA SER A 40 -0.83 -0.67 8.37
C SER A 40 -0.84 0.38 9.48
N MET A 41 -0.74 1.67 9.17
CA MET A 41 -0.81 2.74 10.15
C MET A 41 -2.25 3.22 10.37
N PHE A 42 -2.63 3.42 11.63
CA PHE A 42 -3.88 4.06 12.01
C PHE A 42 -3.65 4.97 13.22
N THR A 43 -4.42 6.04 13.33
CA THR A 43 -4.32 6.99 14.43
C THR A 43 -5.57 6.94 15.28
N VAL A 44 -5.40 6.89 16.59
CA VAL A 44 -6.48 7.04 17.56
C VAL A 44 -6.54 8.51 17.96
N GLU A 45 -7.73 9.11 17.87
CA GLU A 45 -7.94 10.51 18.26
C GLU A 45 -7.67 10.72 19.75
N GLY A 46 -7.18 11.92 20.09
CA GLY A 46 -6.88 12.30 21.46
C GLY A 46 -8.07 12.13 22.38
N GLY A 47 -7.83 11.57 23.57
CA GLY A 47 -8.87 11.28 24.56
C GLY A 47 -9.72 10.02 24.29
N HIS A 48 -9.46 9.28 23.21
CA HIS A 48 -10.16 8.02 22.91
C HIS A 48 -9.25 6.80 23.08
N ARG A 49 -9.87 5.62 23.25
CA ARG A 49 -9.20 4.31 23.20
C ARG A 49 -9.85 3.47 22.12
N ALA A 50 -9.04 2.78 21.33
CA ALA A 50 -9.52 1.95 20.23
C ALA A 50 -9.22 0.48 20.48
N ILE A 51 -10.13 -0.37 20.02
CA ILE A 51 -9.95 -1.82 19.88
C ILE A 51 -10.10 -2.12 18.40
N ILE A 52 -9.15 -2.87 17.82
CA ILE A 52 -9.16 -3.14 16.39
C ILE A 52 -9.93 -4.42 16.09
N PHE A 53 -10.75 -4.36 15.03
CA PHE A 53 -11.29 -5.54 14.37
C PHE A 53 -10.51 -5.86 13.09
N ASN A 54 -10.01 -7.09 13.02
CA ASN A 54 -9.38 -7.66 11.84
C ASN A 54 -10.33 -8.66 11.19
N ARG A 55 -10.59 -8.53 9.88
CA ARG A 55 -11.47 -9.47 9.15
C ARG A 55 -10.97 -10.93 9.22
N ILE A 56 -9.67 -11.14 9.38
CA ILE A 56 -9.05 -12.47 9.47
C ILE A 56 -8.96 -12.94 10.93
N GLY A 57 -8.59 -12.06 11.86
CA GLY A 57 -8.29 -12.41 13.26
C GLY A 57 -9.40 -12.11 14.27
N GLY A 58 -10.49 -11.47 13.86
CA GLY A 58 -11.56 -11.06 14.77
C GLY A 58 -11.25 -9.77 15.53
N VAL A 59 -11.96 -9.56 16.65
CA VAL A 59 -11.74 -8.43 17.56
C VAL A 59 -10.57 -8.77 18.48
N ASP A 60 -9.56 -7.91 18.53
CA ASP A 60 -8.44 -8.09 19.45
C ASP A 60 -8.76 -7.51 20.84
N LEU A 61 -9.31 -8.34 21.71
CA LEU A 61 -9.74 -7.92 23.06
C LEU A 61 -8.57 -7.72 24.04
N ASN A 62 -7.36 -8.18 23.71
CA ASN A 62 -6.19 -8.12 24.58
C ASN A 62 -5.35 -6.85 24.36
N THR A 63 -5.56 -6.16 23.23
CA THR A 63 -4.78 -4.98 22.86
C THR A 63 -5.68 -3.74 22.83
N ILE A 64 -5.51 -2.87 23.82
CA ILE A 64 -6.18 -1.56 23.87
C ILE A 64 -5.19 -0.49 23.39
N TYR A 65 -5.50 0.13 22.26
CA TYR A 65 -4.68 1.20 21.70
C TYR A 65 -5.03 2.53 22.33
N ILE A 66 -4.01 3.22 22.84
CA ILE A 66 -4.11 4.58 23.39
C ILE A 66 -4.14 5.62 22.25
N GLU A 67 -4.27 6.89 22.58
CA GLU A 67 -4.18 7.98 21.60
C GLU A 67 -2.85 7.97 20.84
N GLY A 68 -2.88 8.42 19.57
CA GLY A 68 -1.69 8.52 18.73
C GLY A 68 -1.62 7.47 17.61
N LEU A 69 -0.46 7.42 16.96
CA LEU A 69 -0.24 6.62 15.77
C LEU A 69 0.23 5.21 16.12
N HIS A 70 -0.46 4.22 15.56
CA HIS A 70 -0.24 2.81 15.83
C HIS A 70 -0.16 2.02 14.53
N PHE A 71 0.46 0.85 14.61
CA PHE A 71 0.49 -0.13 13.53
C PHE A 71 -0.48 -1.26 13.84
N ARG A 72 -1.23 -1.67 12.82
CA ARG A 72 -2.24 -2.73 12.84
C ARG A 72 -1.61 -4.13 12.76
#